data_AF-A0A942HCS5-F1
#
_entry.id   AF-A0A942HCS5-F1
#
_cell.length_a   1.000
_cell.length_b   1.000
_cell.length_c   1.000
_cell.angle_alpha   90.00
_cell.angle_beta   90.00
_cell.angle_gamma   90.00
#
_symmetry.space_group_name_H-M   'P 1'
#
loop_
_entity.id
_entity.type
_entity.pdbx_description
1 polymer ?
#
loop_
_entity_poly.entity_id
_entity_poly.type
_entity_poly.pdbx_seq_one_letter_code
_entity_poly.pdbx_strand_id
1 'polypeptide(L)'
;MDNLKAADAVWVATALLQEKAPEASFPVAEIVEKVQIEHLTSKPKPTIYLHANQHCVANRPPNDARLRMLIETDMGNRRLFHEGDQFHPLRAHARTTPKKEDLPPRYLPLLNWYKDWSASHAKSWEETDPILRLFGLGKGLWADEDPVEYVRHLREG
;
A
#
# COMPACT_ATOMS: atom_id res chain seq x y z
N MET A 1 -6.44 -6.25 -26.68
CA MET A 1 -5.32 -5.57 -26.01
C MET A 1 -5.91 -4.42 -25.24
N ASP A 2 -5.68 -4.37 -23.93
CA ASP A 2 -6.18 -3.25 -23.14
C ASP A 2 -5.22 -2.07 -23.27
N ASN A 3 -5.75 -0.86 -23.24
CA ASN A 3 -4.94 0.36 -23.36
C ASN A 3 -4.88 1.12 -22.04
N LEU A 4 -4.53 0.41 -20.96
CA LEU A 4 -4.39 1.01 -19.65
C LEU A 4 -3.22 2.00 -19.63
N LYS A 5 -3.32 3.01 -18.77
CA LYS A 5 -2.16 3.84 -18.40
C LYS A 5 -1.11 2.96 -17.73
N ALA A 6 0.17 3.31 -17.86
CA ALA A 6 1.26 2.50 -17.31
C ALA A 6 1.11 2.23 -15.80
N ALA A 7 0.67 3.24 -15.04
CA ALA A 7 0.38 3.10 -13.61
C ALA A 7 -0.71 2.05 -13.32
N ASP A 8 -1.84 2.15 -14.02
CA ASP A 8 -2.99 1.26 -13.81
C ASP A 8 -2.66 -0.18 -14.27
N ALA A 9 -1.90 -0.33 -15.35
CA ALA A 9 -1.39 -1.62 -15.81
C ALA A 9 -0.47 -2.27 -14.77
N VAL A 10 0.45 -1.50 -14.18
CA VAL A 10 1.34 -1.98 -13.10
C VAL A 10 0.54 -2.42 -11.89
N TRP A 11 -0.48 -1.65 -11.48
CA TRP A 11 -1.35 -2.04 -10.38
C TRP A 11 -2.10 -3.34 -10.67
N VAL A 12 -2.71 -3.48 -11.86
CA VAL A 12 -3.44 -4.69 -12.26
C VAL A 12 -2.53 -5.91 -12.31
N ALA A 13 -1.35 -5.78 -12.91
CA ALA A 13 -0.37 -6.88 -12.96
C ALA A 13 0.04 -7.33 -11.56
N THR A 14 0.30 -6.39 -10.66
CA THR A 14 0.65 -6.70 -9.26
C THR A 14 -0.52 -7.34 -8.53
N ALA A 15 -1.75 -6.84 -8.73
CA ALA A 15 -2.96 -7.42 -8.13
C ALA A 15 -3.19 -8.87 -8.58
N LEU A 16 -2.98 -9.19 -9.86
CA LEU A 16 -3.09 -10.56 -10.38
C LEU A 16 -2.05 -11.53 -9.79
N LEU A 17 -0.85 -11.02 -9.47
CA LEU A 17 0.18 -11.82 -8.80
C LEU A 17 -0.16 -12.01 -7.33
N GLN A 18 -0.53 -10.94 -6.64
CA GLN A 18 -0.85 -10.93 -5.22
C GLN A 18 -2.13 -11.73 -4.91
N GLU A 19 -3.12 -11.74 -5.79
CA GLU A 19 -4.33 -12.58 -5.64
C GLU A 19 -4.00 -14.07 -5.53
N LYS A 20 -2.93 -14.52 -6.23
CA LYS A 20 -2.45 -15.90 -6.16
C LYS A 20 -1.53 -16.18 -4.98
N ALA A 21 -0.86 -15.16 -4.48
CA ALA A 21 0.07 -15.24 -3.36
C ALA A 21 -0.06 -13.99 -2.46
N PRO A 22 -1.06 -13.96 -1.55
CA PRO A 22 -1.44 -12.76 -0.79
C PRO A 22 -0.34 -12.14 0.08
N GLU A 23 0.62 -12.95 0.53
CA GLU A 23 1.72 -12.52 1.42
C GLU A 23 3.04 -12.25 0.67
N ALA A 24 3.08 -12.49 -0.64
CA ALA A 24 4.31 -12.40 -1.41
C ALA A 24 4.68 -10.95 -1.77
N SER A 25 5.94 -10.74 -2.10
CA SER A 25 6.43 -9.55 -2.78
C SER A 25 7.16 -9.98 -4.06
N PHE A 26 7.07 -9.16 -5.10
CA PHE A 26 7.50 -9.54 -6.44
C PHE A 26 8.61 -8.62 -6.93
N PRO A 27 9.67 -9.13 -7.58
CA PRO A 27 10.66 -8.29 -8.22
C PRO A 27 10.01 -7.45 -9.33
N VAL A 28 10.54 -6.24 -9.54
CA VAL A 28 10.03 -5.31 -10.58
C VAL A 28 9.99 -5.98 -11.96
N ALA A 29 10.95 -6.85 -12.27
CA ALA A 29 11.01 -7.56 -13.53
C ALA A 29 9.78 -8.46 -13.76
N GLU A 30 9.33 -9.17 -12.72
CA GLU A 30 8.16 -10.05 -12.78
C GLU A 30 6.87 -9.26 -13.00
N ILE A 31 6.72 -8.12 -12.33
CA ILE A 31 5.57 -7.22 -12.55
C ILE A 31 5.55 -6.71 -13.98
N VAL A 32 6.71 -6.28 -14.50
CA VAL A 32 6.83 -5.81 -15.89
C VAL A 32 6.51 -6.92 -16.88
N GLU A 33 7.01 -8.13 -16.66
CA GLU A 33 6.70 -9.30 -17.48
C GLU A 33 5.21 -9.62 -17.46
N LYS A 34 4.58 -9.60 -16.28
CA LYS A 34 3.15 -9.83 -16.12
C LYS A 34 2.32 -8.81 -16.89
N VAL A 35 2.71 -7.53 -16.90
CA VAL A 35 2.07 -6.49 -17.75
C VAL A 35 2.14 -6.85 -19.23
N GLN A 36 3.27 -7.39 -19.70
CA GLN A 36 3.48 -7.75 -21.11
C GLN A 36 2.67 -9.00 -21.49
N ILE A 37 2.69 -10.05 -20.66
CA ILE A 37 1.94 -11.30 -20.88
C ILE A 37 0.44 -11.05 -20.95
N GLU A 38 -0.09 -10.23 -20.05
CA GLU A 38 -1.52 -9.91 -19.98
C GLU A 38 -1.95 -8.84 -21.01
N HIS A 39 -0.99 -8.31 -21.78
CA HIS A 39 -1.21 -7.27 -22.79
C HIS A 39 -2.03 -6.07 -22.25
N LEU A 40 -1.67 -5.60 -21.04
CA LEU A 40 -2.42 -4.59 -20.29
C LEU A 40 -2.26 -3.16 -20.84
N THR A 41 -1.16 -2.88 -21.54
CA THR A 41 -0.87 -1.56 -22.07
C THR A 41 0.00 -1.63 -23.33
N SER A 42 -0.12 -0.62 -24.18
CA SER A 42 0.73 -0.40 -25.36
C SER A 42 2.05 0.31 -25.03
N LYS A 43 2.26 0.72 -23.77
CA LYS A 43 3.46 1.47 -23.35
C LYS A 43 4.72 0.60 -23.42
N PRO A 44 5.88 1.20 -23.74
CA PRO A 44 7.11 0.44 -23.88
C PRO A 44 7.64 -0.02 -22.51
N LYS A 45 8.41 -1.12 -22.50
CA LYS A 45 8.97 -1.74 -21.30
C LYS A 45 9.67 -0.76 -20.35
N PRO A 46 10.50 0.20 -20.81
CA PRO A 46 11.13 1.18 -19.93
C PRO A 46 10.14 2.06 -19.17
N THR A 47 9.02 2.44 -19.80
CA THR A 47 7.97 3.23 -19.14
C THR A 47 7.26 2.42 -18.06
N ILE A 48 6.96 1.15 -18.33
CA ILE A 48 6.35 0.25 -17.35
C ILE A 48 7.29 0.04 -16.17
N TYR A 49 8.56 -0.22 -16.45
CA TYR A 49 9.60 -0.38 -15.44
C TYR A 49 9.72 0.85 -14.54
N LEU A 50 9.76 2.05 -15.11
CA LEU A 50 9.83 3.30 -14.34
C LEU A 50 8.62 3.47 -13.40
N HIS A 51 7.43 3.04 -13.85
CA HIS A 51 6.24 3.08 -13.00
C HIS A 51 6.33 2.09 -11.84
N ALA A 52 6.70 0.83 -12.11
CA ALA A 52 6.83 -0.20 -11.09
C ALA A 52 7.99 0.08 -10.11
N ASN A 53 9.09 0.67 -10.59
CA ASN A 53 10.27 0.95 -9.76
C ASN A 53 10.16 2.25 -8.96
N GLN A 54 9.55 3.31 -9.52
CA GLN A 54 9.58 4.66 -8.92
C GLN A 54 8.20 5.31 -8.78
N HIS A 55 7.46 5.48 -9.88
CA HIS A 55 6.27 6.35 -9.84
C HIS A 55 5.14 5.79 -8.97
N CYS A 56 4.93 4.48 -8.99
CA CYS A 56 3.88 3.83 -8.21
C CYS A 56 4.25 3.56 -6.75
N VAL A 57 5.53 3.70 -6.38
CA VAL A 57 6.09 3.20 -5.11
C VAL A 57 5.95 4.24 -3.99
N ALA A 58 5.17 3.92 -2.96
CA ALA A 58 4.71 4.81 -1.91
C ALA A 58 5.81 5.28 -0.95
N ASN A 59 6.76 4.43 -0.60
CA ASN A 59 7.85 4.71 0.34
C ASN A 59 9.11 5.29 -0.35
N ARG A 60 9.08 5.51 -1.66
CA ARG A 60 10.16 6.20 -2.38
C ARG A 60 9.91 7.70 -2.52
N PRO A 61 10.96 8.54 -2.56
CA PRO A 61 10.81 9.95 -2.85
C PRO A 61 10.07 10.14 -4.19
N PRO A 62 9.08 11.04 -4.28
CA PRO A 62 8.42 11.33 -5.53
C PRO A 62 9.39 12.01 -6.50
N ASN A 63 9.26 11.70 -7.79
CA ASN A 63 9.98 12.41 -8.86
C ASN A 63 9.02 13.38 -9.57
N ASP A 64 7.97 12.85 -10.22
CA ASP A 64 6.92 13.67 -10.89
C ASP A 64 5.49 13.20 -10.54
N ALA A 65 5.24 11.89 -10.61
CA ALA A 65 3.94 11.31 -10.30
C ALA A 65 3.80 10.98 -8.80
N ARG A 66 2.71 11.43 -8.20
CA ARG A 66 2.32 11.14 -6.81
C ARG A 66 1.31 9.99 -6.80
N LEU A 67 1.79 8.76 -6.84
CA LEU A 67 0.98 7.54 -6.68
C LEU A 67 1.45 6.76 -5.46
N ARG A 68 0.54 5.99 -4.85
CA ARG A 68 0.80 5.08 -3.73
C ARG A 68 0.19 3.71 -4.02
N MET A 69 0.51 3.17 -5.18
CA MET A 69 -0.06 1.92 -5.67
C MET A 69 0.71 0.70 -5.16
N LEU A 70 2.03 0.84 -5.03
CA LEU A 70 2.95 -0.20 -4.60
C LEU A 70 3.72 0.26 -3.36
N ILE A 71 4.27 -0.69 -2.62
CA ILE A 71 5.31 -0.43 -1.62
C ILE A 71 6.56 -1.26 -1.93
N GLU A 72 7.73 -0.67 -1.70
CA GLU A 72 8.99 -1.39 -1.68
C GLU A 72 9.15 -2.15 -0.38
N THR A 73 9.29 -3.47 -0.49
CA THR A 73 9.66 -4.37 0.60
C THR A 73 11.16 -4.69 0.50
N ASP A 74 11.62 -5.67 1.27
CA ASP A 74 13.01 -6.11 1.26
C ASP A 74 13.50 -6.51 -0.14
N MET A 75 14.81 -6.28 -0.39
CA MET A 75 15.53 -6.68 -1.60
C MET A 75 15.01 -6.08 -2.93
N GLY A 76 14.29 -4.95 -2.89
CA GLY A 76 13.82 -4.29 -4.12
C GLY A 76 12.56 -4.91 -4.71
N ASN A 77 11.90 -5.80 -3.96
CA ASN A 77 10.61 -6.36 -4.32
C ASN A 77 9.48 -5.35 -4.07
N ARG A 78 8.33 -5.61 -4.68
CA ARG A 78 7.14 -4.78 -4.63
C ARG A 78 5.92 -5.61 -4.28
N ARG A 79 5.05 -5.06 -3.45
CA ARG A 79 3.69 -5.54 -3.27
C ARG A 79 2.70 -4.39 -3.38
N LEU A 80 1.40 -4.71 -3.44
CA LEU A 80 0.37 -3.68 -3.35
C LEU A 80 0.47 -2.94 -2.02
N PHE A 81 0.22 -1.63 -2.08
CA PHE A 81 0.12 -0.79 -0.89
C PHE A 81 -1.19 -1.08 -0.14
N HIS A 82 -1.20 -1.11 1.19
CA HIS A 82 -2.40 -1.18 2.04
C HIS A 82 -2.38 -0.10 3.14
N GLU A 83 -3.52 0.11 3.82
CA GLU A 83 -3.74 1.22 4.77
C GLU A 83 -2.96 1.17 6.11
N GLY A 84 -1.93 0.33 6.21
CA GLY A 84 -0.98 0.33 7.34
C GLY A 84 0.46 0.65 6.92
N ASP A 85 0.70 0.78 5.62
CA ASP A 85 2.03 0.92 5.07
C ASP A 85 2.61 2.32 5.30
N GLN A 86 3.91 2.35 5.65
CA GLN A 86 4.65 3.60 5.67
C GLN A 86 4.83 4.16 4.26
N PHE A 87 4.58 5.47 4.10
CA PHE A 87 4.71 6.15 2.82
C PHE A 87 5.43 7.49 2.98
N HIS A 88 6.00 7.98 1.88
CA HIS A 88 6.68 9.25 1.87
C HIS A 88 5.67 10.41 2.03
N PRO A 89 5.88 11.40 2.93
CA PRO A 89 4.90 12.45 3.21
C PRO A 89 4.42 13.23 1.98
N LEU A 90 5.31 13.50 1.03
CA LEU A 90 4.97 14.17 -0.24
C LEU A 90 4.03 13.38 -1.18
N ARG A 91 3.75 12.12 -0.85
CA ARG A 91 2.76 11.28 -1.53
C ARG A 91 1.46 11.17 -0.73
N ALA A 92 1.29 11.93 0.36
CA ALA A 92 0.03 11.99 1.09
C ALA A 92 -1.13 12.31 0.13
N HIS A 93 -2.27 11.63 0.34
CA HIS A 93 -3.48 11.73 -0.49
C HIS A 93 -3.33 11.31 -1.96
N ALA A 94 -2.18 10.76 -2.36
CA ALA A 94 -2.01 10.15 -3.66
C ALA A 94 -2.91 8.92 -3.81
N ARG A 95 -3.33 8.69 -5.05
CA ARG A 95 -4.17 7.56 -5.46
C ARG A 95 -3.45 6.22 -5.22
N THR A 96 -4.16 5.27 -4.60
CA THR A 96 -3.69 3.93 -4.26
C THR A 96 -4.20 2.83 -5.20
N THR A 97 -5.34 3.07 -5.86
CA THR A 97 -5.98 2.14 -6.80
C THR A 97 -6.33 2.82 -8.12
N PRO A 98 -6.45 2.09 -9.24
CA PRO A 98 -7.00 2.63 -10.47
C PRO A 98 -8.45 3.08 -10.27
N LYS A 99 -8.88 4.04 -11.09
CA LYS A 99 -10.29 4.43 -11.13
C LYS A 99 -11.11 3.33 -11.81
N LYS A 100 -12.34 3.10 -11.33
CA LYS A 100 -13.23 2.07 -11.91
C LYS A 100 -13.49 2.30 -13.39
N GLU A 101 -13.60 3.56 -13.79
CA GLU A 101 -13.89 3.97 -15.17
C GLU A 101 -12.69 3.78 -16.10
N ASP A 102 -11.48 3.77 -15.55
CA ASP A 102 -10.23 3.53 -16.29
C ASP A 102 -9.95 2.02 -16.47
N LEU A 103 -10.72 1.13 -15.82
CA LEU A 103 -10.49 -0.32 -15.81
C LEU A 103 -11.47 -1.09 -16.72
N PRO A 104 -10.96 -2.03 -17.53
CA PRO A 104 -11.77 -3.02 -18.23
C PRO A 104 -12.66 -3.81 -17.26
N PRO A 105 -13.91 -4.16 -17.65
CA PRO A 105 -14.85 -4.88 -16.78
C PRO A 105 -14.28 -6.16 -16.14
N ARG A 106 -13.42 -6.87 -16.87
CA ARG A 106 -12.75 -8.10 -16.40
C ARG A 106 -11.86 -7.91 -15.17
N TYR A 107 -11.35 -6.70 -14.93
CA TYR A 107 -10.47 -6.39 -13.80
C TYR A 107 -11.19 -5.64 -12.68
N LEU A 108 -12.47 -5.29 -12.84
CA LEU A 108 -13.25 -4.70 -11.75
C LEU A 108 -13.33 -5.59 -10.49
N PRO A 109 -13.40 -6.94 -10.58
CA PRO A 109 -13.37 -7.79 -9.40
C PRO A 109 -12.10 -7.61 -8.54
N LEU A 110 -10.95 -7.28 -9.16
CA LEU A 110 -9.70 -7.05 -8.43
C LEU A 110 -9.79 -5.87 -7.46
N LEU A 111 -10.62 -4.87 -7.74
CA LEU A 111 -10.84 -3.75 -6.81
C LEU A 111 -11.58 -4.18 -5.55
N ASN A 112 -12.51 -5.14 -5.67
CA ASN A 112 -13.22 -5.68 -4.51
C ASN A 112 -12.28 -6.59 -3.72
N TRP A 113 -11.59 -7.51 -4.39
CA TRP A 113 -10.57 -8.36 -3.78
C TRP A 113 -9.51 -7.54 -3.03
N TYR A 114 -9.00 -6.46 -3.64
CA TYR A 114 -8.00 -5.59 -3.01
C TYR A 114 -8.52 -4.93 -1.72
N LYS A 115 -9.79 -4.51 -1.68
CA LYS A 115 -10.38 -3.93 -0.47
C LYS A 115 -10.42 -4.94 0.66
N ASP A 116 -10.84 -6.16 0.36
CA ASP A 116 -10.92 -7.24 1.36
C ASP A 116 -9.52 -7.64 1.85
N TRP A 117 -8.56 -7.77 0.92
CA TRP A 117 -7.16 -8.06 1.19
C TRP A 117 -6.49 -6.95 2.03
N SER A 118 -6.69 -5.69 1.67
CA SER A 118 -6.14 -4.55 2.42
C SER A 118 -6.73 -4.46 3.82
N ALA A 119 -8.02 -4.74 3.99
CA ALA A 119 -8.69 -4.72 5.28
C ALA A 119 -8.21 -5.86 6.21
N SER A 120 -7.91 -7.05 5.67
CA SER A 120 -7.36 -8.15 6.47
C SER A 120 -5.94 -7.86 6.95
N HIS A 121 -5.12 -7.20 6.12
CA HIS A 121 -3.73 -6.86 6.46
C HIS A 121 -3.63 -5.74 7.50
N ALA A 122 -4.54 -4.76 7.47
CA ALA A 122 -4.61 -3.73 8.51
C ALA A 122 -4.89 -4.34 9.90
N LYS A 123 -5.83 -5.29 9.98
CA LYS A 123 -6.18 -5.98 11.25
C LYS A 123 -5.05 -6.86 11.78
N SER A 124 -4.37 -7.59 10.88
CA SER A 124 -3.23 -8.42 11.25
C SER A 124 -2.14 -7.60 11.96
N TRP A 125 -1.86 -6.38 11.48
CA TRP A 125 -0.85 -5.51 12.09
C TRP A 125 -1.25 -5.01 13.48
N GLU A 126 -2.51 -4.61 13.67
CA GLU A 126 -3.06 -4.23 14.98
C GLU A 126 -3.06 -5.40 15.97
N GLU A 127 -3.36 -6.62 15.51
CA GLU A 127 -3.38 -7.81 16.35
C GLU A 127 -1.99 -8.34 16.70
N THR A 128 -0.98 -8.07 15.87
CA THR A 128 0.38 -8.62 16.05
C THR A 128 1.30 -7.70 16.84
N ASP A 129 0.99 -6.40 16.96
CA ASP A 129 1.79 -5.47 17.76
C ASP A 129 1.48 -5.62 19.27
N PRO A 130 2.43 -6.13 20.09
CA PRO A 130 2.22 -6.35 21.51
C PRO A 130 2.06 -5.04 22.30
N ILE A 131 2.52 -3.89 21.79
CA ILE A 131 2.35 -2.59 22.44
C ILE A 131 0.95 -2.03 22.14
N LEU A 132 0.47 -2.15 20.89
CA LEU A 132 -0.88 -1.69 20.54
C LEU A 132 -1.98 -2.55 21.18
N ARG A 133 -1.73 -3.85 21.40
CA ARG A 133 -2.61 -4.70 22.23
C ARG A 133 -2.79 -4.18 23.67
N LEU A 134 -1.79 -3.46 24.19
CA LEU A 134 -1.85 -2.88 25.52
C LEU A 134 -2.55 -1.50 25.54
N PHE A 135 -2.84 -0.93 24.36
CA PHE A 135 -3.49 0.37 24.25
C PHE A 135 -4.91 0.31 24.82
N GLY A 136 -5.12 0.95 25.97
CA GLY A 136 -6.38 0.95 26.70
C GLY A 136 -6.39 0.15 28.00
N LEU A 137 -5.41 -0.73 28.24
CA LEU A 137 -5.27 -1.44 29.53
C LEU A 137 -4.93 -0.49 30.70
N GLY A 138 -4.30 0.66 30.40
CA GLY A 138 -4.05 1.70 31.39
C GLY A 138 -5.31 2.47 31.82
N LYS A 139 -6.42 2.44 31.08
CA LYS A 139 -7.60 3.27 31.40
C LYS A 139 -8.20 2.97 32.77
N GLY A 140 -8.03 1.74 33.28
CA GLY A 140 -8.43 1.37 34.65
C GLY A 140 -7.41 1.73 35.73
N LEU A 141 -6.14 1.93 35.38
CA LEU A 141 -5.07 2.35 36.29
C LEU A 141 -5.09 3.86 36.55
N TRP A 142 -5.52 4.65 35.57
CA TRP A 142 -5.56 6.11 35.63
C TRP A 142 -6.99 6.67 35.76
N ALA A 143 -7.96 5.85 36.19
CA ALA A 143 -9.36 6.25 36.27
C ALA A 143 -9.60 7.40 37.28
N ASP A 144 -8.75 7.49 38.31
CA ASP A 144 -8.87 8.45 39.41
C ASP A 144 -7.80 9.55 39.39
N GLU A 145 -6.90 9.56 38.40
CA GLU A 145 -5.84 10.56 38.26
C GLU A 145 -6.09 11.49 37.08
N ASP A 146 -6.25 12.78 37.36
CA ASP A 146 -6.27 13.82 36.33
C ASP A 146 -4.84 13.97 35.75
N PRO A 147 -4.64 13.73 34.44
CA PRO A 147 -3.33 13.82 33.81
C PRO A 147 -2.66 15.19 33.97
N VAL A 148 -3.44 16.27 34.10
CA VAL A 148 -2.94 17.63 34.29
C VAL A 148 -2.34 17.80 35.68
N GLU A 149 -3.01 17.27 36.70
CA GLU A 149 -2.56 17.33 38.10
C GLU A 149 -1.32 16.46 38.33
N TYR A 150 -1.24 15.31 37.66
CA TYR A 150 -0.08 14.43 37.71
C TYR A 150 1.17 15.09 37.11
N VAL A 151 1.04 15.73 35.92
CA VAL A 151 2.15 16.44 35.28
C VAL A 151 2.56 17.69 36.06
N ARG A 152 1.61 18.34 36.74
CA ARG A 152 1.91 19.46 37.65
C ARG A 152 2.78 19.00 38.82
N HIS A 153 2.39 17.93 39.52
CA HIS A 153 3.19 17.37 40.62
C HIS A 153 4.60 16.95 40.19
N LEU A 154 4.76 16.33 39.01
CA LEU A 154 6.07 15.92 38.47
C LEU A 154 6.99 17.08 38.08
N ARG A 155 6.45 18.29 37.89
CA ARG A 155 7.27 19.49 37.58
C ARG A 155 7.61 20.29 38.82
N GLU A 156 6.88 20.07 39.91
CA GLU A 156 7.06 20.75 41.19
C GLU A 156 7.91 19.91 42.18
N GLY A 157 8.35 18.70 41.79
CA GLY A 157 9.24 17.80 42.54
C GLY A 157 9.86 16.70 41.68
#